data_AF-A0A2V1B5A0-F1
#
_entry.id   AF-A0A2V1B5A0-F1
#
_cell.length_a   1.000
_cell.length_b   1.000
_cell.length_c   1.000
_cell.angle_alpha   90.00
_cell.angle_beta   90.00
_cell.angle_gamma   90.00
#
_symmetry.space_group_name_H-M   'P 1'
#
loop_
_entity.id
_entity.type
_entity.pdbx_description
1 polymer ?
#
loop_
_entity_poly.entity_id
_entity_poly.type
_entity_poly.pdbx_seq_one_letter_code
_entity_poly.pdbx_strand_id
1 'polypeptide(L)'
;RPQHSLHEGLVPTPLFWNPVLTYLAIFVSKGAFRMYKTMDELLNLEPPLDDEMYQLEWDPSILNVPFFQRSTGEVDTAGVYSRRLRDLGVRSSYAVPPTNHDFRAEGLHVIDKLYSSTQRMKYGGHTDENTHRGHYAPNDAGVDGQNAYLGGPVRSLPSDLFRSLTVPDFKAIEDELENLSFSSKDDLATKNRRKELQAQKRRLVTEKLRRCQKHQPKGLPSKSGESNSTGHHRTLFSRARALMPERDRLANNMFVVAPIRSNVGQAVLRDLITLYQQDTEVTYRPGLEPEKCFCPMTERQRKMHRWRHIYSCHKKYLKSEYGFAELCFFCSEWVVRGEAWENHCQAHLDGYKPLPPQCNPFTHSGALASAGTCPWCRGNTALPATERMQQFPDLAPWREHLSGHLAILEEQNPGDDRPLKCPLVSLTQCEDAFKSAQEVKFHLQNLHCAEFVKASRKSK
;
A
#
# COMPACT_ATOMS: atom_id res chain seq x y z
N ARG A 1 20.79 16.02 -25.83
CA ARG A 1 20.04 15.23 -24.82
C ARG A 1 20.29 13.77 -25.13
N PRO A 2 20.54 12.90 -24.14
CA PRO A 2 20.70 11.48 -24.43
C PRO A 2 19.42 10.93 -25.07
N GLN A 3 19.59 10.13 -26.12
CA GLN A 3 18.53 9.38 -26.76
C GLN A 3 18.63 7.94 -26.25
N HIS A 4 17.60 7.49 -25.55
CA HIS A 4 17.51 6.14 -25.00
C HIS A 4 16.34 5.45 -25.66
N SER A 5 16.59 4.34 -26.35
CA SER A 5 15.50 3.49 -26.83
C SER A 5 14.85 2.78 -25.65
N LEU A 6 13.52 2.78 -25.63
CA LEU A 6 12.74 1.92 -24.73
C LEU A 6 12.33 0.69 -25.54
N HIS A 7 12.55 -0.50 -24.99
CA HIS A 7 12.21 -1.77 -25.64
C HIS A 7 11.63 -2.74 -24.62
N GLU A 8 10.88 -3.75 -25.06
CA GLU A 8 10.19 -4.69 -24.16
C GLU A 8 11.14 -5.58 -23.35
N GLY A 9 12.39 -5.71 -23.80
CA GLY A 9 13.37 -6.63 -23.25
C GLY A 9 13.43 -7.93 -24.06
N LEU A 10 14.59 -8.59 -24.05
CA LEU A 10 14.81 -9.83 -24.80
C LEU A 10 14.27 -11.06 -24.05
N VAL A 11 14.11 -10.95 -22.73
CA VAL A 11 13.64 -12.03 -21.86
C VAL A 11 12.44 -11.55 -21.05
N PRO A 12 11.49 -12.45 -20.74
CA PRO A 12 10.40 -12.13 -19.83
C PRO A 12 10.92 -11.67 -18.47
N THR A 13 10.41 -10.55 -17.99
CA THR A 13 10.62 -10.04 -16.63
C THR A 13 9.27 -9.87 -15.96
N PRO A 14 9.20 -9.62 -14.63
CA PRO A 14 7.97 -9.11 -14.04
C PRO A 14 7.44 -7.93 -14.86
N LEU A 15 6.15 -7.94 -15.20
CA LEU A 15 5.54 -6.96 -16.09
C LEU A 15 5.77 -5.51 -15.60
N PHE A 16 5.80 -5.27 -14.29
CA PHE A 16 6.08 -3.96 -13.72
C PHE A 16 7.50 -3.42 -13.98
N TRP A 17 8.44 -4.27 -14.42
CA TRP A 17 9.78 -3.87 -14.86
C TRP A 17 9.86 -3.56 -16.35
N ASN A 18 8.82 -3.85 -17.12
CA ASN A 18 8.84 -3.57 -18.54
C ASN A 18 8.79 -2.05 -18.78
N PRO A 19 9.82 -1.46 -19.40
CA PRO A 19 9.96 -0.01 -19.49
C PRO A 19 9.02 0.61 -20.54
N VAL A 20 8.40 -0.19 -21.41
CA VAL A 20 7.47 0.27 -22.46
C VAL A 20 6.01 0.19 -22.00
N LEU A 21 5.69 -0.73 -21.09
CA LEU A 21 4.32 -1.06 -20.67
C LEU A 21 3.48 0.18 -20.30
N THR A 22 3.97 1.01 -19.39
CA THR A 22 3.23 2.20 -18.92
C THR A 22 3.12 3.28 -19.99
N TYR A 23 4.13 3.43 -20.84
CA TYR A 23 4.13 4.39 -21.93
C TYR A 23 3.13 3.99 -23.02
N LEU A 24 3.14 2.71 -23.41
CA LEU A 24 2.23 2.17 -24.41
C LEU A 24 0.77 2.35 -23.97
N ALA A 25 0.47 2.07 -22.70
CA ALA A 25 -0.86 2.32 -22.15
C ALA A 25 -1.29 3.80 -22.27
N ILE A 26 -0.39 4.74 -21.97
CA ILE A 26 -0.66 6.18 -22.13
C ILE A 26 -0.89 6.52 -23.61
N PHE A 27 -0.01 6.08 -24.52
CA PHE A 27 -0.11 6.38 -25.95
C PHE A 27 -1.44 5.90 -26.54
N VAL A 28 -1.82 4.65 -26.24
CA VAL A 28 -3.09 4.08 -26.71
C VAL A 28 -4.27 4.81 -26.08
N SER A 29 -4.23 5.11 -24.78
CA SER A 29 -5.32 5.83 -24.09
C SER A 29 -5.60 7.20 -24.70
N LYS A 30 -4.57 7.86 -25.25
CA LYS A 30 -4.63 9.17 -25.89
C LYS A 30 -4.89 9.12 -27.40
N GLY A 31 -5.00 7.91 -27.99
CA GLY A 31 -5.11 7.76 -29.44
C GLY A 31 -3.89 8.32 -30.20
N ALA A 32 -2.70 8.20 -29.60
CA ALA A 32 -1.51 8.94 -30.02
C ALA A 32 -0.94 8.52 -31.38
N PHE A 33 -1.26 7.33 -31.86
CA PHE A 33 -0.78 6.88 -33.17
C PHE A 33 -1.80 7.18 -34.26
N ARG A 34 -1.32 7.61 -35.43
CA ARG A 34 -2.14 8.05 -36.55
C ARG A 34 -3.04 6.93 -37.08
N MET A 35 -2.45 5.75 -37.34
CA MET A 35 -3.12 4.63 -38.03
C MET A 35 -3.58 3.50 -37.11
N TYR A 36 -3.08 3.45 -35.87
CA TYR A 36 -3.35 2.36 -34.93
C TYR A 36 -4.02 2.89 -33.69
N LYS A 37 -5.30 2.59 -33.52
CA LYS A 37 -6.13 3.14 -32.45
C LYS A 37 -6.31 2.15 -31.30
N THR A 38 -6.03 0.88 -31.53
CA THR A 38 -6.15 -0.15 -30.49
C THR A 38 -4.82 -0.79 -30.14
N MET A 39 -4.75 -1.36 -28.93
CA MET A 39 -3.60 -2.13 -28.48
C MET A 39 -3.41 -3.40 -29.34
N ASP A 40 -4.50 -4.09 -29.69
CA ASP A 40 -4.42 -5.34 -30.45
C ASP A 40 -3.86 -5.08 -31.85
N GLU A 41 -4.23 -3.96 -32.49
CA GLU A 41 -3.61 -3.52 -33.76
C GLU A 41 -2.10 -3.33 -33.64
N LEU A 42 -1.63 -2.66 -32.57
CA LEU A 42 -0.21 -2.40 -32.35
C LEU A 42 0.60 -3.66 -32.04
N LEU A 43 0.07 -4.56 -31.22
CA LEU A 43 0.79 -5.76 -30.80
C LEU A 43 0.88 -6.81 -31.91
N ASN A 44 -0.04 -6.76 -32.88
CA ASN A 44 -0.06 -7.60 -34.08
C ASN A 44 0.76 -7.04 -35.25
N LEU A 45 1.45 -5.91 -35.06
CA LEU A 45 2.34 -5.39 -36.09
C LEU A 45 3.55 -6.29 -36.26
N GLU A 46 3.76 -6.72 -37.50
CA GLU A 46 4.98 -7.35 -37.95
C GLU A 46 5.79 -6.32 -38.74
N PRO A 47 7.11 -6.21 -38.49
CA PRO A 47 7.96 -5.36 -39.31
C PRO A 47 8.00 -5.88 -40.76
N PRO A 48 8.22 -5.00 -41.76
CA PRO A 48 8.27 -5.39 -43.17
C PRO A 48 9.38 -6.42 -43.41
N LEU A 49 9.22 -7.32 -44.39
CA LEU A 49 10.17 -8.41 -44.66
C LEU A 49 11.63 -7.94 -44.87
N ASP A 50 11.81 -6.73 -45.39
CA ASP A 50 13.13 -6.14 -45.70
C ASP A 50 13.64 -5.17 -44.62
N ASP A 51 12.83 -4.85 -43.60
CA ASP A 51 13.16 -3.87 -42.55
C ASP A 51 13.07 -4.51 -41.16
N GLU A 52 14.09 -4.32 -40.32
CA GLU A 52 14.08 -4.84 -38.94
C GLU A 52 13.13 -4.07 -37.99
N MET A 53 12.55 -2.96 -38.44
CA MET A 53 11.76 -2.04 -37.60
C MET A 53 10.57 -1.46 -38.36
N TYR A 54 9.46 -1.27 -37.65
CA TYR A 54 8.30 -0.52 -38.13
C TYR A 54 8.21 0.82 -37.41
N GLN A 55 8.25 1.94 -38.15
CA GLN A 55 8.12 3.27 -37.57
C GLN A 55 6.65 3.68 -37.45
N LEU A 56 6.21 3.97 -36.23
CA LEU A 56 4.86 4.47 -35.97
C LEU A 56 4.80 6.00 -36.15
N GLU A 57 3.76 6.48 -36.83
CA GLU A 57 3.48 7.91 -36.96
C GLU A 57 2.58 8.41 -35.83
N TRP A 58 2.94 9.57 -35.26
CA TRP A 58 2.09 10.29 -34.31
C TRP A 58 0.86 10.89 -35.01
N ASP A 59 -0.27 10.86 -34.32
CA ASP A 59 -1.46 11.59 -34.74
C ASP A 59 -1.21 13.11 -34.62
N PRO A 60 -1.47 13.94 -35.65
CA PRO A 60 -1.22 15.38 -35.58
C PRO A 60 -1.87 16.08 -34.39
N SER A 61 -3.00 15.54 -33.88
CA SER A 61 -3.71 16.10 -32.72
C SER A 61 -2.94 16.03 -31.41
N ILE A 62 -1.94 15.15 -31.28
CA ILE A 62 -1.21 14.93 -30.02
C ILE A 62 0.13 15.65 -29.93
N LEU A 63 0.63 16.23 -31.03
CA LEU A 63 1.99 16.78 -31.11
C LEU A 63 2.28 17.89 -30.08
N ASN A 64 1.25 18.65 -29.68
CA ASN A 64 1.35 19.72 -28.69
C ASN A 64 0.69 19.36 -27.34
N VAL A 65 0.33 18.08 -27.14
CA VAL A 65 -0.31 17.61 -25.92
C VAL A 65 0.76 17.06 -24.97
N PRO A 66 0.83 17.54 -23.71
CA PRO A 66 1.75 16.99 -22.74
C PRO A 66 1.53 15.49 -22.52
N PHE A 67 2.64 14.75 -22.48
CA PHE A 67 2.61 13.30 -22.24
C PHE A 67 2.13 12.99 -20.81
N PHE A 68 2.81 13.57 -19.81
CA PHE A 68 2.35 13.56 -18.42
C PHE A 68 1.55 14.84 -18.18
N GLN A 69 0.23 14.69 -18.01
CA GLN A 69 -0.69 15.80 -17.83
C GLN A 69 -1.43 15.72 -16.50
N ARG A 70 -1.82 16.88 -16.00
CA ARG A 70 -2.78 17.04 -14.91
C ARG A 70 -4.20 16.91 -15.45
N SER A 71 -5.18 16.79 -14.54
CA SER A 71 -6.61 16.83 -14.90
C SER A 71 -7.02 18.14 -15.57
N THR A 72 -6.23 19.21 -15.41
CA THR A 72 -6.43 20.51 -16.08
C THR A 72 -5.90 20.53 -17.52
N GLY A 73 -5.27 19.47 -18.01
CA GLY A 73 -4.61 19.40 -19.32
C GLY A 73 -3.19 19.99 -19.34
N GLU A 74 -2.76 20.64 -18.26
CA GLU A 74 -1.40 21.18 -18.13
C GLU A 74 -0.36 20.08 -17.93
N VAL A 75 0.89 20.36 -18.29
CA VAL A 75 2.01 19.45 -18.03
C VAL A 75 2.21 19.20 -16.53
N ASP A 76 2.48 17.95 -16.17
CA ASP A 76 2.79 17.59 -14.79
C ASP A 76 4.18 18.11 -14.40
N THR A 77 4.25 18.86 -13.31
CA THR A 77 5.51 19.49 -12.89
C THR A 77 6.37 18.53 -12.09
N ALA A 78 7.70 18.75 -12.09
CA ALA A 78 8.63 17.97 -11.28
C ALA A 78 8.26 17.94 -9.78
N GLY A 79 7.69 19.04 -9.26
CA GLY A 79 7.21 19.11 -7.88
C GLY A 79 6.02 18.19 -7.60
N VAL A 80 5.07 18.05 -8.54
CA VAL A 80 3.94 17.13 -8.39
C VAL A 80 4.42 15.68 -8.47
N TYR A 81 5.27 15.37 -9.44
CA TYR A 81 5.87 14.04 -9.54
C TYR A 81 6.67 13.67 -8.28
N SER A 82 7.48 14.58 -7.74
CA SER A 82 8.27 14.34 -6.52
C SER A 82 7.38 14.11 -5.29
N ARG A 83 6.23 14.78 -5.21
CA ARG A 83 5.22 14.53 -4.16
C ARG A 83 4.62 13.13 -4.32
N ARG A 84 4.16 12.77 -5.52
CA ARG A 84 3.59 11.44 -5.81
C ARG A 84 4.57 10.31 -5.50
N LEU A 85 5.85 10.49 -5.81
CA LEU A 85 6.91 9.53 -5.49
C LEU A 85 7.14 9.40 -3.98
N ARG A 86 7.18 10.52 -3.25
CA ARG A 86 7.26 10.51 -1.79
C ARG A 86 6.07 9.75 -1.19
N ASP A 87 4.86 10.06 -1.63
CA ASP A 87 3.64 9.40 -1.17
C ASP A 87 3.69 7.90 -1.46
N LEU A 88 4.24 7.49 -2.62
CA LEU A 88 4.46 6.09 -2.95
C LEU A 88 5.43 5.42 -1.97
N GLY A 89 6.57 6.03 -1.67
CA GLY A 89 7.51 5.47 -0.70
C GLY A 89 6.89 5.35 0.70
N VAL A 90 6.11 6.33 1.14
CA VAL A 90 5.35 6.26 2.40
C VAL A 90 4.35 5.10 2.39
N ARG A 91 3.59 4.93 1.30
CA ARG A 91 2.66 3.79 1.12
C ARG A 91 3.37 2.44 1.13
N SER A 92 4.62 2.41 0.67
CA SER A 92 5.51 1.25 0.70
C SER A 92 6.24 1.06 2.03
N SER A 93 5.90 1.85 3.06
CA SER A 93 6.48 1.80 4.41
C SER A 93 7.95 2.22 4.50
N TYR A 94 8.46 2.99 3.54
CA TYR A 94 9.79 3.60 3.67
C TYR A 94 9.73 4.74 4.70
N ALA A 95 10.51 4.63 5.79
CA ALA A 95 10.65 5.69 6.79
C ALA A 95 11.25 6.97 6.17
N VAL A 96 12.17 6.79 5.23
CA VAL A 96 12.72 7.85 4.36
C VAL A 96 12.53 7.39 2.92
N PRO A 97 11.48 7.86 2.23
CA PRO A 97 11.21 7.52 0.84
C PRO A 97 12.39 7.88 -0.08
N PRO A 98 12.80 6.99 -1.00
CA PRO A 98 13.78 7.32 -2.03
C PRO A 98 13.25 8.43 -2.95
N THR A 99 14.14 9.32 -3.36
CA THR A 99 13.90 10.41 -4.29
C THR A 99 14.30 10.01 -5.71
N ASN A 100 13.94 10.84 -6.70
CA ASN A 100 14.41 10.66 -8.06
C ASN A 100 15.94 10.66 -8.20
N HIS A 101 16.64 11.41 -7.34
CA HIS A 101 18.09 11.45 -7.36
C HIS A 101 18.69 10.14 -6.84
N ASP A 102 18.04 9.47 -5.88
CA ASP A 102 18.48 8.18 -5.35
C ASP A 102 18.34 7.07 -6.40
N PHE A 103 17.20 7.01 -7.10
CA PHE A 103 17.02 6.06 -8.22
C PHE A 103 18.03 6.31 -9.34
N ARG A 104 18.29 7.58 -9.64
CA ARG A 104 19.28 7.96 -10.65
C ARG A 104 20.71 7.63 -10.22
N ALA A 105 21.06 7.81 -8.95
CA ALA A 105 22.36 7.42 -8.39
C ALA A 105 22.58 5.91 -8.54
N GLU A 106 21.58 5.11 -8.16
CA GLU A 106 21.66 3.66 -8.29
C GLU A 106 21.77 3.22 -9.76
N GLY A 107 20.98 3.82 -10.66
CA GLY A 107 21.09 3.56 -12.09
C GLY A 107 22.47 3.89 -12.65
N LEU A 108 23.06 5.03 -12.26
CA LEU A 108 24.41 5.42 -12.68
C LEU A 108 25.49 4.50 -12.12
N HIS A 109 25.34 4.04 -10.89
CA HIS A 109 26.23 3.05 -10.25
C HIS A 109 26.22 1.71 -11.01
N VAL A 110 25.04 1.21 -11.37
CA VAL A 110 24.93 -0.02 -12.16
C VAL A 110 25.53 0.16 -13.55
N ILE A 111 25.31 1.31 -14.20
CA ILE A 111 25.90 1.63 -15.50
C ILE A 111 27.43 1.72 -15.42
N ASP A 112 27.99 2.27 -14.35
CA ASP A 112 29.46 2.39 -14.16
C ASP A 112 30.15 1.02 -14.07
N LYS A 113 29.44 -0.01 -13.56
CA LYS A 113 29.95 -1.39 -13.51
C LYS A 113 29.99 -2.07 -14.88
N LEU A 114 29.16 -1.60 -15.83
CA LEU A 114 28.95 -2.26 -17.12
C LEU A 114 29.59 -1.50 -18.29
N TYR A 115 29.76 -0.19 -18.15
CA TYR A 115 30.16 0.71 -19.23
C TYR A 115 31.23 1.70 -18.76
N SER A 116 31.95 2.26 -19.73
CA SER A 116 32.98 3.28 -19.45
C SER A 116 32.40 4.55 -18.81
N SER A 117 33.25 5.33 -18.14
CA SER A 117 32.88 6.64 -17.58
C SER A 117 32.30 7.58 -18.64
N THR A 118 32.83 7.57 -19.86
CA THR A 118 32.30 8.36 -20.98
C THR A 118 30.89 7.93 -21.37
N GLN A 119 30.63 6.62 -21.45
CA GLN A 119 29.30 6.10 -21.73
C GLN A 119 28.32 6.43 -20.58
N ARG A 120 28.75 6.30 -19.32
CA ARG A 120 27.95 6.71 -18.15
C ARG A 120 27.63 8.21 -18.18
N MET A 121 28.60 9.06 -18.51
CA MET A 121 28.38 10.50 -18.63
C MET A 121 27.39 10.82 -19.74
N LYS A 122 27.49 10.17 -20.91
CA LYS A 122 26.48 10.30 -21.98
C LYS A 122 25.11 9.82 -21.51
N TYR A 123 25.03 8.67 -20.85
CA TYR A 123 23.78 8.10 -20.33
C TYR A 123 23.09 9.04 -19.33
N GLY A 124 23.86 9.54 -18.37
CA GLY A 124 23.41 10.53 -17.40
C GLY A 124 23.13 11.90 -18.04
N GLY A 125 23.74 12.22 -19.17
CA GLY A 125 23.72 13.59 -19.69
C GLY A 125 24.55 14.55 -18.84
N HIS A 126 25.66 14.07 -18.25
CA HIS A 126 26.62 14.90 -17.54
C HIS A 126 27.59 15.55 -18.51
N THR A 127 27.75 16.87 -18.40
CA THR A 127 28.79 17.62 -19.14
C THR A 127 30.10 17.71 -18.36
N ASP A 128 30.07 17.45 -17.05
CA ASP A 128 31.22 17.46 -16.15
C ASP A 128 31.28 16.14 -15.36
N GLU A 129 32.46 15.53 -15.32
CA GLU A 129 32.73 14.30 -14.57
C GLU A 129 32.53 14.49 -13.06
N ASN A 130 32.77 15.70 -12.54
CA ASN A 130 32.56 16.04 -11.13
C ASN A 130 31.10 15.93 -10.71
N THR A 131 30.14 16.07 -11.64
CA THR A 131 28.70 15.95 -11.33
C THR A 131 28.38 14.58 -10.74
N HIS A 132 28.98 13.52 -11.28
CA HIS A 132 28.80 12.19 -10.72
C HIS A 132 29.49 12.07 -9.36
N ARG A 133 30.76 12.46 -9.29
CA ARG A 133 31.57 12.34 -8.08
C ARG A 133 30.94 13.08 -6.89
N GLY A 134 30.41 14.28 -7.10
CA GLY A 134 29.88 15.13 -6.04
C GLY A 134 28.44 14.85 -5.63
N HIS A 135 27.63 14.21 -6.48
CA HIS A 135 26.18 14.07 -6.24
C HIS A 135 25.61 12.66 -6.35
N TYR A 136 26.31 11.72 -7.00
CA TYR A 136 25.76 10.40 -7.34
C TYR A 136 26.67 9.23 -6.96
N ALA A 137 27.98 9.43 -6.95
CA ALA A 137 28.92 8.43 -6.46
C ALA A 137 28.78 8.29 -4.94
N PRO A 138 28.85 7.07 -4.40
CA PRO A 138 28.85 6.89 -2.97
C PRO A 138 30.17 7.43 -2.36
N ASN A 139 30.12 7.83 -1.09
CA ASN A 139 31.29 8.35 -0.38
C ASN A 139 32.31 7.26 -0.03
N ASP A 140 31.93 5.98 -0.12
CA ASP A 140 32.88 4.88 -0.03
C ASP A 140 33.56 4.69 -1.38
N ALA A 141 34.88 4.51 -1.37
CA ALA A 141 35.64 4.41 -2.62
C ALA A 141 35.30 3.13 -3.43
N GLY A 142 34.48 2.22 -2.90
CA GLY A 142 34.05 0.99 -3.58
C GLY A 142 35.18 0.01 -3.91
N VAL A 143 36.41 0.32 -3.49
CA VAL A 143 37.62 -0.42 -3.80
C VAL A 143 37.99 -1.33 -2.64
N ASP A 144 38.18 -2.61 -2.94
CA ASP A 144 38.92 -3.53 -2.07
C ASP A 144 40.41 -3.21 -2.20
N GLY A 145 40.84 -2.15 -1.52
CA GLY A 145 42.21 -1.63 -1.65
C GLY A 145 43.25 -2.71 -1.40
N GLN A 146 43.04 -3.59 -0.43
CA GLN A 146 44.02 -4.61 -0.06
C GLN A 146 44.16 -5.70 -1.13
N ASN A 147 43.07 -6.31 -1.59
CA ASN A 147 43.19 -7.32 -2.65
C ASN A 147 43.59 -6.71 -3.99
N ALA A 148 43.15 -5.49 -4.29
CA ALA A 148 43.56 -4.78 -5.50
C ALA A 148 45.08 -4.52 -5.52
N TYR A 149 45.69 -4.09 -4.40
CA TYR A 149 47.14 -3.90 -4.30
C TYR A 149 47.94 -5.20 -4.40
N LEU A 150 47.37 -6.31 -3.94
CA LEU A 150 48.04 -7.61 -3.88
C LEU A 150 47.77 -8.51 -5.09
N GLY A 151 47.08 -8.00 -6.12
CA GLY A 151 46.73 -8.77 -7.32
C GLY A 151 45.74 -9.91 -7.06
N GLY A 152 45.02 -9.86 -5.94
CA GLY A 152 44.02 -10.85 -5.55
C GLY A 152 42.62 -10.55 -6.12
N PRO A 153 41.69 -11.51 -6.03
CA PRO A 153 40.30 -11.28 -6.44
C PRO A 153 39.63 -10.21 -5.57
N VAL A 154 39.07 -9.19 -6.23
CA VAL A 154 38.39 -8.04 -5.59
C VAL A 154 37.09 -8.50 -4.93
N ARG A 155 36.90 -8.17 -3.63
CA ARG A 155 35.64 -8.42 -2.94
C ARG A 155 34.69 -7.23 -3.11
N SER A 156 33.56 -7.44 -3.78
CA SER A 156 32.47 -6.45 -3.92
C SER A 156 31.47 -6.45 -2.74
N LEU A 157 31.46 -7.54 -1.97
CA LEU A 157 30.59 -7.75 -0.80
C LEU A 157 30.65 -6.63 0.27
N PRO A 158 31.82 -6.04 0.61
CA PRO A 158 31.88 -4.98 1.61
C PRO A 158 31.03 -3.75 1.24
N SER A 159 31.08 -3.31 -0.02
CA SER A 159 30.30 -2.15 -0.50
C SER A 159 28.80 -2.43 -0.57
N ASP A 160 28.39 -3.65 -0.88
CA ASP A 160 26.98 -4.04 -0.88
C ASP A 160 26.44 -4.27 0.56
N LEU A 161 27.31 -4.70 1.48
CA LEU A 161 26.99 -4.89 2.90
C LEU A 161 26.85 -3.57 3.66
N PHE A 162 27.69 -2.57 3.38
CA PHE A 162 27.56 -1.22 3.97
C PHE A 162 26.26 -0.51 3.56
N ARG A 163 25.67 -0.88 2.40
CA ARG A 163 24.36 -0.36 1.95
C ARG A 163 23.17 -1.02 2.66
N SER A 164 23.32 -2.23 3.19
CA SER A 164 22.25 -2.98 3.88
C SER A 164 22.28 -2.85 5.41
N LEU A 165 23.38 -2.35 5.97
CA LEU A 165 23.58 -2.20 7.41
C LEU A 165 23.93 -0.75 7.78
N THR A 166 22.94 0.05 8.15
CA THR A 166 23.22 1.21 9.00
C THR A 166 23.18 0.82 10.47
N VAL A 167 24.22 0.14 10.98
CA VAL A 167 24.95 0.54 12.21
C VAL A 167 26.38 -0.07 12.19
N PRO A 168 27.42 0.70 11.83
CA PRO A 168 28.82 0.26 11.87
C PRO A 168 29.28 -0.26 13.25
N ASP A 169 28.73 0.30 14.33
CA ASP A 169 29.12 -0.02 15.70
C ASP A 169 28.71 -1.43 16.15
N PHE A 170 27.70 -2.04 15.51
CA PHE A 170 27.21 -3.36 15.93
C PHE A 170 28.11 -4.50 15.42
N LYS A 171 28.56 -4.37 14.17
CA LYS A 171 29.39 -5.36 13.52
C LYS A 171 30.79 -5.43 14.15
N ALA A 172 31.40 -4.29 14.48
CA ALA A 172 32.69 -4.26 15.15
C ALA A 172 32.68 -4.95 16.53
N ILE A 173 31.58 -4.81 17.29
CA ILE A 173 31.41 -5.46 18.60
C ILE A 173 31.17 -6.98 18.44
N GLU A 174 30.45 -7.39 17.40
CA GLU A 174 30.21 -8.81 17.11
C GLU A 174 31.49 -9.51 16.62
N ASP A 175 32.23 -8.89 15.71
CA ASP A 175 33.52 -9.39 15.23
C ASP A 175 34.53 -9.51 16.39
N GLU A 176 34.57 -8.55 17.32
CA GLU A 176 35.43 -8.64 18.51
C GLU A 176 34.96 -9.71 19.50
N LEU A 177 33.65 -9.94 19.63
CA LEU A 177 33.10 -11.02 20.47
C LEU A 177 33.38 -12.41 19.89
N GLU A 178 33.30 -12.59 18.58
CA GLU A 178 33.59 -13.87 17.90
C GLU A 178 35.08 -14.25 17.97
N ASN A 179 35.97 -13.26 18.03
CA ASN A 179 37.41 -13.47 18.16
C ASN A 179 37.87 -13.79 19.60
N LEU A 180 36.99 -13.66 20.60
CA LEU A 180 37.29 -14.03 21.98
C LEU A 180 36.90 -15.50 22.24
N SER A 181 37.83 -16.30 22.78
CA SER A 181 37.56 -17.66 23.28
C SER A 181 36.37 -17.66 24.24
N PHE A 182 35.56 -18.72 24.29
CA PHE A 182 34.44 -18.91 25.25
C PHE A 182 34.72 -20.04 26.26
N SER A 183 35.98 -20.25 26.62
CA SER A 183 36.38 -21.31 27.54
C SER A 183 36.14 -20.94 29.00
N SER A 184 35.74 -21.91 29.83
CA SER A 184 35.62 -21.72 31.28
C SER A 184 36.98 -21.39 31.94
N LYS A 185 38.09 -21.72 31.25
CA LYS A 185 39.47 -21.47 31.68
C LYS A 185 40.06 -20.12 31.22
N ASP A 186 39.28 -19.28 30.54
CA ASP A 186 39.77 -17.96 30.09
C ASP A 186 40.24 -17.10 31.28
N ASP A 187 41.27 -16.28 31.04
CA ASP A 187 41.77 -15.35 32.04
C ASP A 187 40.74 -14.27 32.41
N LEU A 188 40.97 -13.61 33.54
CA LEU A 188 40.04 -12.62 34.09
C LEU A 188 39.89 -11.40 33.16
N ALA A 189 40.93 -11.05 32.40
CA ALA A 189 40.93 -9.94 31.46
C ALA A 189 39.99 -10.21 30.27
N THR A 190 40.08 -11.40 29.67
CA THR A 190 39.24 -11.88 28.57
C THR A 190 37.77 -11.95 29.00
N LYS A 191 37.50 -12.45 30.21
CA LYS A 191 36.14 -12.49 30.78
C LYS A 191 35.57 -11.09 31.02
N ASN A 192 36.39 -10.15 31.50
CA ASN A 192 35.97 -8.77 31.72
C ASN A 192 35.73 -8.01 30.42
N ARG A 193 36.60 -8.19 29.41
CA ARG A 193 36.44 -7.60 28.09
C ARG A 193 35.17 -8.08 27.40
N ARG A 194 34.85 -9.37 27.48
CA ARG A 194 33.59 -9.93 26.98
C ARG A 194 32.37 -9.30 27.65
N LYS A 195 32.39 -9.16 28.99
CA LYS A 195 31.31 -8.50 29.74
C LYS A 195 31.13 -7.05 29.31
N GLU A 196 32.22 -6.34 29.06
CA GLU A 196 32.22 -4.96 28.62
C GLU A 196 31.60 -4.83 27.21
N LEU A 197 32.05 -5.63 26.25
CA LEU A 197 31.51 -5.65 24.88
C LEU A 197 30.02 -6.02 24.85
N GLN A 198 29.61 -7.01 25.65
CA GLN A 198 28.18 -7.34 25.80
C GLN A 198 27.38 -6.22 26.46
N ALA A 199 27.96 -5.48 27.40
CA ALA A 199 27.32 -4.31 28.01
C ALA A 199 27.20 -3.15 27.01
N GLN A 200 28.22 -2.92 26.18
CA GLN A 200 28.18 -1.93 25.10
C GLN A 200 27.13 -2.30 24.04
N LYS A 201 27.08 -3.57 23.62
CA LYS A 201 26.02 -4.10 22.74
C LYS A 201 24.62 -3.84 23.32
N ARG A 202 24.40 -4.19 24.60
CA ARG A 202 23.12 -3.94 25.29
C ARG A 202 22.77 -2.46 25.38
N ARG A 203 23.76 -1.57 25.61
CA ARG A 203 23.55 -0.11 25.62
C ARG A 203 23.15 0.42 24.25
N LEU A 204 23.83 0.00 23.18
CA LEU A 204 23.48 0.39 21.81
C LEU A 204 22.09 -0.11 21.41
N VAL A 205 21.76 -1.36 21.74
CA VAL A 205 20.39 -1.90 21.56
C VAL A 205 19.38 -1.04 22.33
N THR A 206 19.66 -0.73 23.59
CA THR A 206 18.76 0.08 24.43
C THR A 206 18.61 1.50 23.90
N GLU A 207 19.67 2.12 23.39
CA GLU A 207 19.65 3.47 22.83
C GLU A 207 18.87 3.53 21.52
N LYS A 208 19.09 2.55 20.62
CA LYS A 208 18.32 2.42 19.39
C LYS A 208 16.86 2.09 19.70
N LEU A 209 16.58 1.20 20.65
CA LEU A 209 15.24 0.90 21.14
C LEU A 209 14.57 2.15 21.73
N ARG A 210 15.28 2.95 22.53
CA ARG A 210 14.79 4.24 23.05
C ARG A 210 14.55 5.25 21.94
N ARG A 211 15.38 5.26 20.89
CA ARG A 211 15.15 6.07 19.69
C ARG A 211 13.88 5.61 18.98
N CYS A 212 13.70 4.32 18.75
CA CYS A 212 12.47 3.75 18.20
C CYS A 212 11.25 4.04 19.08
N GLN A 213 11.36 3.96 20.41
CA GLN A 213 10.30 4.31 21.37
C GLN A 213 10.03 5.83 21.44
N LYS A 214 11.01 6.68 21.14
CA LYS A 214 10.81 8.13 20.97
C LYS A 214 10.10 8.46 19.65
N HIS A 215 10.31 7.66 18.61
CA HIS A 215 9.65 7.79 17.31
C HIS A 215 8.36 6.95 17.20
N GLN A 216 8.08 6.08 18.18
CA GLN A 216 6.75 5.50 18.35
C GLN A 216 5.78 6.65 18.60
N PRO A 217 4.62 6.69 17.91
CA PRO A 217 3.66 7.75 18.09
C PRO A 217 3.17 7.77 19.55
N LYS A 218 3.60 8.78 20.31
CA LYS A 218 3.20 9.02 21.72
C LYS A 218 1.95 9.89 21.85
N GLY A 219 1.36 10.31 20.73
CA GLY A 219 0.14 11.11 20.72
C GLY A 219 -1.07 10.29 20.31
N LEU A 220 -2.26 10.64 20.81
CA LEU A 220 -3.48 10.36 20.05
C LEU A 220 -3.26 10.84 18.61
N PRO A 221 -3.83 10.16 17.59
CA PRO A 221 -3.80 10.64 16.22
C PRO A 221 -4.18 12.11 16.23
N SER A 222 -3.21 12.95 15.84
CA SER A 222 -3.43 14.39 15.71
C SER A 222 -4.62 14.57 14.78
N LYS A 223 -5.39 15.63 14.99
CA LYS A 223 -6.46 16.02 14.05
C LYS A 223 -5.93 16.25 12.63
N SER A 224 -4.60 16.34 12.44
CA SER A 224 -3.89 16.18 11.17
C SER A 224 -3.50 14.71 10.97
N GLY A 225 -4.31 13.98 10.20
CA GLY A 225 -4.31 12.52 10.06
C GLY A 225 -3.11 11.88 9.36
N GLU A 226 -1.93 11.88 9.97
CA GLU A 226 -0.77 11.13 9.46
C GLU A 226 0.01 10.44 10.59
N SER A 227 -0.60 9.45 11.24
CA SER A 227 0.19 8.41 11.93
C SER A 227 0.21 7.17 11.03
N ASN A 228 1.12 7.16 10.06
CA ASN A 228 1.29 6.03 9.15
C ASN A 228 1.97 4.89 9.90
N SER A 229 1.18 4.08 10.61
CA SER A 229 1.64 2.79 11.10
C SER A 229 2.09 1.94 9.91
N THR A 230 3.18 1.20 10.08
CA THR A 230 3.71 0.28 9.06
C THR A 230 2.60 -0.65 8.59
N GLY A 231 2.23 -0.57 7.30
CA GLY A 231 1.16 -1.38 6.71
C GLY A 231 -0.24 -0.76 6.67
N HIS A 232 -0.47 0.43 7.24
CA HIS A 232 -1.77 1.13 7.16
C HIS A 232 -2.30 1.26 5.72
N HIS A 233 -1.44 1.67 4.79
CA HIS A 233 -1.84 1.82 3.39
C HIS A 233 -2.18 0.50 2.70
N ARG A 234 -1.53 -0.61 3.10
CA ARG A 234 -1.86 -1.95 2.58
C ARG A 234 -3.24 -2.37 3.06
N THR A 235 -3.57 -2.12 4.32
CA THR A 235 -4.90 -2.47 4.86
C THR A 235 -6.01 -1.62 4.22
N LEU A 236 -5.76 -0.34 3.95
CA LEU A 236 -6.71 0.50 3.21
C LEU A 236 -6.94 -0.01 1.79
N PHE A 237 -5.88 -0.34 1.04
CA PHE A 237 -6.02 -0.87 -0.30
C PHE A 237 -6.79 -2.20 -0.30
N SER A 238 -6.47 -3.13 0.61
CA SER A 238 -7.20 -4.39 0.74
C SER A 238 -8.70 -4.21 0.98
N ARG A 239 -9.11 -3.14 1.65
CA ARG A 239 -10.52 -2.84 1.92
C ARG A 239 -11.23 -2.13 0.77
N ALA A 240 -10.50 -1.42 -0.09
CA ALA A 240 -11.05 -0.71 -1.25
C ALA A 240 -10.91 -1.48 -2.56
N ARG A 241 -10.03 -2.48 -2.68
CA ARG A 241 -9.70 -3.12 -3.96
C ARG A 241 -10.91 -3.68 -4.71
N ALA A 242 -11.93 -4.19 -4.01
CA ALA A 242 -13.18 -4.65 -4.61
C ALA A 242 -13.97 -3.54 -5.34
N LEU A 243 -13.73 -2.26 -5.02
CA LEU A 243 -14.31 -1.12 -5.74
C LEU A 243 -13.53 -0.74 -7.01
N MET A 244 -12.32 -1.28 -7.19
CA MET A 244 -11.37 -0.87 -8.23
C MET A 244 -10.86 -2.12 -8.97
N PRO A 245 -11.72 -2.80 -9.75
CA PRO A 245 -11.42 -4.11 -10.32
C PRO A 245 -10.16 -4.13 -11.20
N GLU A 246 -9.89 -3.05 -11.95
CA GLU A 246 -8.65 -2.93 -12.73
C GLU A 246 -7.43 -2.92 -11.80
N ARG A 247 -7.45 -2.11 -10.73
CA ARG A 247 -6.33 -2.04 -9.75
C ARG A 247 -6.18 -3.34 -8.97
N ASP A 248 -7.29 -4.02 -8.69
CA ASP A 248 -7.32 -5.32 -8.02
C ASP A 248 -6.59 -6.38 -8.85
N ARG A 249 -6.91 -6.47 -10.15
CA ARG A 249 -6.21 -7.35 -11.10
C ARG A 249 -4.74 -6.97 -11.24
N LEU A 250 -4.44 -5.68 -11.42
CA LEU A 250 -3.06 -5.18 -11.54
C LEU A 250 -2.21 -5.51 -10.31
N ALA A 251 -2.78 -5.48 -9.11
CA ALA A 251 -2.06 -5.79 -7.87
C ALA A 251 -1.47 -7.21 -7.86
N ASN A 252 -2.03 -8.12 -8.65
CA ASN A 252 -1.50 -9.48 -8.82
C ASN A 252 -0.72 -9.60 -10.14
N ASN A 253 -1.32 -9.17 -11.25
CA ASN A 253 -0.80 -9.43 -12.59
C ASN A 253 0.50 -8.69 -12.91
N MET A 254 0.71 -7.50 -12.33
CA MET A 254 1.93 -6.71 -12.57
C MET A 254 3.21 -7.44 -12.14
N PHE A 255 3.13 -8.38 -11.19
CA PHE A 255 4.27 -9.14 -10.68
C PHE A 255 4.54 -10.43 -11.45
N VAL A 256 3.68 -10.79 -12.40
CA VAL A 256 3.86 -12.00 -13.21
C VAL A 256 5.02 -11.79 -14.19
N VAL A 257 5.89 -12.80 -14.29
CA VAL A 257 6.98 -12.85 -15.26
C VAL A 257 6.43 -13.28 -16.62
N ALA A 258 6.26 -12.33 -17.54
CA ALA A 258 5.69 -12.59 -18.85
C ALA A 258 6.05 -11.48 -19.86
N PRO A 259 6.06 -11.76 -21.18
CA PRO A 259 6.14 -10.72 -22.19
C PRO A 259 4.80 -9.95 -22.28
N ILE A 260 4.85 -8.71 -22.80
CA ILE A 260 3.65 -7.88 -23.00
C ILE A 260 2.62 -8.57 -23.90
N ARG A 261 3.08 -9.27 -24.94
CA ARG A 261 2.21 -9.96 -25.91
C ARG A 261 1.47 -11.17 -25.35
N SER A 262 1.82 -11.66 -24.16
CA SER A 262 1.09 -12.75 -23.51
C SER A 262 -0.32 -12.34 -23.10
N ASN A 263 -1.21 -13.32 -22.86
CA ASN A 263 -2.57 -13.05 -22.38
C ASN A 263 -2.60 -12.19 -21.10
N VAL A 264 -1.68 -12.45 -20.15
CA VAL A 264 -1.57 -11.67 -18.90
C VAL A 264 -0.99 -10.27 -19.16
N GLY A 265 0.01 -10.14 -20.04
CA GLY A 265 0.58 -8.83 -20.41
C GLY A 265 -0.44 -7.93 -21.10
N GLN A 266 -1.22 -8.50 -22.03
CA GLN A 266 -2.33 -7.80 -22.68
C GLN A 266 -3.43 -7.41 -21.69
N ALA A 267 -3.77 -8.28 -20.73
CA ALA A 267 -4.74 -7.95 -19.68
C ALA A 267 -4.26 -6.77 -18.81
N VAL A 268 -2.98 -6.76 -18.43
CA VAL A 268 -2.36 -5.64 -17.69
C VAL A 268 -2.41 -4.34 -18.49
N LEU A 269 -2.09 -4.38 -19.79
CA LEU A 269 -2.20 -3.20 -20.65
C LEU A 269 -3.63 -2.68 -20.74
N ARG A 270 -4.62 -3.55 -20.94
CA ARG A 270 -6.05 -3.17 -20.99
C ARG A 270 -6.49 -2.51 -19.68
N ASP A 271 -6.08 -3.07 -18.54
CA ASP A 271 -6.37 -2.49 -17.22
C ASP A 271 -5.72 -1.11 -17.07
N LEU A 272 -4.46 -0.92 -17.48
CA LEU A 272 -3.78 0.38 -17.44
C LEU A 272 -4.43 1.40 -18.38
N ILE A 273 -4.78 1.03 -19.61
CA ILE A 273 -5.48 1.90 -20.57
C ILE A 273 -6.82 2.34 -19.99
N THR A 274 -7.58 1.40 -19.43
CA THR A 274 -8.86 1.68 -18.77
C THR A 274 -8.67 2.71 -17.65
N LEU A 275 -7.65 2.54 -16.79
CA LEU A 275 -7.34 3.50 -15.73
C LEU A 275 -6.96 4.89 -16.25
N TYR A 276 -6.26 4.99 -17.39
CA TYR A 276 -5.94 6.29 -17.99
C TYR A 276 -7.14 6.98 -18.66
N GLN A 277 -8.16 6.21 -19.06
CA GLN A 277 -9.40 6.73 -19.64
C GLN A 277 -10.49 7.03 -18.61
N GLN A 278 -10.35 6.54 -17.38
CA GLN A 278 -11.30 6.78 -16.30
C GLN A 278 -11.17 8.19 -15.71
N ASP A 279 -12.30 8.90 -15.60
CA ASP A 279 -12.38 10.21 -14.93
C ASP A 279 -12.32 10.10 -13.39
N THR A 280 -12.76 8.96 -12.85
CA THR A 280 -12.88 8.72 -11.42
C THR A 280 -12.34 7.36 -11.04
N GLU A 281 -11.66 7.27 -9.90
CA GLU A 281 -11.07 6.01 -9.42
C GLU A 281 -12.12 4.94 -9.06
N VAL A 282 -13.32 5.37 -8.64
CA VAL A 282 -14.46 4.48 -8.37
C VAL A 282 -15.67 4.98 -9.15
N THR A 283 -16.00 4.30 -10.24
CA THR A 283 -17.13 4.65 -11.11
C THR A 283 -18.49 4.47 -10.42
N TYR A 284 -18.65 3.34 -9.73
CA TYR A 284 -19.80 3.01 -8.89
C TYR A 284 -19.39 1.97 -7.85
N ARG A 285 -20.24 1.78 -6.84
CA ARG A 285 -20.07 0.71 -5.87
C ARG A 285 -20.74 -0.57 -6.38
N PRO A 286 -20.05 -1.72 -6.46
CA PRO A 286 -20.67 -2.99 -6.82
C PRO A 286 -21.90 -3.28 -5.95
N GLY A 287 -22.96 -3.79 -6.57
CA GLY A 287 -24.26 -3.97 -5.94
C GLY A 287 -25.14 -2.71 -5.95
N LEU A 288 -24.57 -1.54 -6.24
CA LEU A 288 -25.24 -0.23 -6.28
C LEU A 288 -24.97 0.49 -7.59
N GLU A 289 -25.08 -0.25 -8.69
CA GLU A 289 -24.97 0.25 -10.04
C GLU A 289 -26.07 1.29 -10.33
N PRO A 290 -25.82 2.29 -11.19
CA PRO A 290 -26.78 3.35 -11.50
C PRO A 290 -28.16 2.86 -11.97
N GLU A 291 -28.20 1.70 -12.63
CA GLU A 291 -29.40 1.08 -13.19
C GLU A 291 -30.35 0.57 -12.10
N LYS A 292 -29.86 0.37 -10.87
CA LYS A 292 -30.66 -0.02 -9.70
C LYS A 292 -31.43 1.15 -9.08
N CYS A 293 -31.26 2.36 -9.60
CA CYS A 293 -32.04 3.52 -9.19
C CYS A 293 -33.37 3.57 -9.95
N PHE A 294 -34.49 3.62 -9.22
CA PHE A 294 -35.83 3.72 -9.80
C PHE A 294 -36.35 5.17 -9.90
N CYS A 295 -35.55 6.17 -9.50
CA CYS A 295 -35.93 7.58 -9.64
C CYS A 295 -35.83 8.06 -11.11
N PRO A 296 -36.53 9.15 -11.48
CA PRO A 296 -36.39 9.81 -12.78
C PRO A 296 -34.94 10.27 -13.05
N MET A 297 -34.53 10.32 -14.32
CA MET A 297 -33.14 10.65 -14.72
C MET A 297 -32.62 11.99 -14.19
N THR A 298 -33.50 12.97 -13.96
CA THR A 298 -33.18 14.29 -13.40
C THR A 298 -32.66 14.23 -11.96
N GLU A 299 -33.04 13.21 -11.18
CA GLU A 299 -32.51 12.98 -9.83
C GLU A 299 -31.25 12.08 -9.83
N ARG A 300 -31.09 11.22 -10.84
CA ARG A 300 -29.96 10.28 -10.98
C ARG A 300 -28.60 10.97 -11.18
N GLN A 301 -28.57 12.21 -11.67
CA GLN A 301 -27.34 12.94 -12.02
C GLN A 301 -26.68 13.71 -10.85
N ARG A 302 -27.27 13.75 -9.66
CA ARG A 302 -26.68 14.45 -8.50
C ARG A 302 -25.46 13.67 -7.96
N LYS A 303 -24.25 14.18 -8.23
CA LYS A 303 -22.94 13.51 -8.00
C LYS A 303 -22.61 13.13 -6.55
N MET A 304 -23.06 13.87 -5.53
CA MET A 304 -22.45 13.77 -4.19
C MET A 304 -22.94 12.61 -3.29
N HIS A 305 -24.02 11.89 -3.65
CA HIS A 305 -24.57 10.80 -2.82
C HIS A 305 -25.09 9.61 -3.64
N ARG A 306 -24.47 9.32 -4.80
CA ARG A 306 -24.96 8.33 -5.76
C ARG A 306 -25.24 6.97 -5.11
N TRP A 307 -24.29 6.43 -4.34
CA TRP A 307 -24.48 5.11 -3.73
C TRP A 307 -25.53 5.10 -2.61
N ARG A 308 -25.60 6.13 -1.76
CA ARG A 308 -26.58 6.20 -0.65
C ARG A 308 -27.99 6.24 -1.20
N HIS A 309 -28.19 7.11 -2.18
CA HIS A 309 -29.47 7.25 -2.84
C HIS A 309 -29.88 5.95 -3.54
N ILE A 310 -28.98 5.34 -4.34
CA ILE A 310 -29.25 4.06 -5.01
C ILE A 310 -29.58 2.99 -3.99
N TYR A 311 -28.81 2.89 -2.90
CA TYR A 311 -29.06 1.93 -1.82
C TYR A 311 -30.44 2.11 -1.21
N SER A 312 -30.81 3.32 -0.78
CA SER A 312 -32.12 3.58 -0.18
C SER A 312 -33.27 3.37 -1.17
N CYS A 313 -33.10 3.80 -2.42
CA CYS A 313 -34.10 3.66 -3.49
C CYS A 313 -34.33 2.18 -3.83
N HIS A 314 -33.26 1.44 -4.10
CA HIS A 314 -33.32 0.03 -4.45
C HIS A 314 -33.80 -0.83 -3.28
N LYS A 315 -33.33 -0.55 -2.05
CA LYS A 315 -33.82 -1.20 -0.83
C LYS A 315 -35.33 -1.01 -0.66
N LYS A 316 -35.84 0.19 -0.91
CA LYS A 316 -37.28 0.47 -0.84
C LYS A 316 -38.06 -0.36 -1.85
N TYR A 317 -37.59 -0.41 -3.10
CA TYR A 317 -38.19 -1.23 -4.16
C TYR A 317 -38.17 -2.73 -3.81
N LEU A 318 -37.02 -3.28 -3.44
CA LEU A 318 -36.93 -4.70 -3.10
C LEU A 318 -37.76 -5.05 -1.87
N LYS A 319 -37.86 -4.14 -0.89
CA LYS A 319 -38.75 -4.33 0.26
C LYS A 319 -40.23 -4.33 -0.12
N SER A 320 -40.66 -3.52 -1.09
CA SER A 320 -42.07 -3.56 -1.54
C SER A 320 -42.40 -4.84 -2.28
N GLU A 321 -41.46 -5.41 -3.03
CA GLU A 321 -41.65 -6.66 -3.79
C GLU A 321 -41.54 -7.92 -2.91
N TYR A 322 -40.55 -7.97 -2.00
CA TYR A 322 -40.18 -9.19 -1.28
C TYR A 322 -40.38 -9.13 0.24
N GLY A 323 -40.83 -7.99 0.78
CA GLY A 323 -41.01 -7.77 2.21
C GLY A 323 -39.71 -7.55 3.01
N PHE A 324 -38.57 -8.03 2.50
CA PHE A 324 -37.25 -7.83 3.08
C PHE A 324 -36.23 -7.50 2.00
N ALA A 325 -35.24 -6.67 2.33
CA ALA A 325 -34.07 -6.48 1.49
C ALA A 325 -32.92 -5.90 2.32
N GLU A 326 -31.75 -6.51 2.20
CA GLU A 326 -30.48 -5.90 2.59
C GLU A 326 -29.35 -6.12 1.60
N LEU A 327 -28.40 -5.20 1.57
CA LEU A 327 -27.13 -5.34 0.86
C LEU A 327 -26.04 -5.73 1.86
N CYS A 328 -25.33 -6.84 1.60
CA CYS A 328 -24.05 -7.07 2.26
C CYS A 328 -22.98 -6.17 1.64
N PHE A 329 -22.48 -5.18 2.39
CA PHE A 329 -21.41 -4.31 1.93
C PHE A 329 -20.06 -5.04 1.81
N PHE A 330 -19.90 -6.22 2.40
CA PHE A 330 -18.68 -7.03 2.27
C PHE A 330 -18.69 -7.89 1.00
N CYS A 331 -19.85 -8.43 0.61
CA CYS A 331 -20.01 -9.26 -0.60
C CYS A 331 -20.48 -8.49 -1.82
N SER A 332 -21.04 -7.30 -1.65
CA SER A 332 -21.75 -6.55 -2.69
C SER A 332 -23.00 -7.27 -3.23
N GLU A 333 -23.65 -8.08 -2.40
CA GLU A 333 -24.80 -8.94 -2.74
C GLU A 333 -26.08 -8.47 -2.03
N TRP A 334 -27.19 -8.37 -2.78
CA TRP A 334 -28.52 -8.13 -2.21
C TRP A 334 -29.17 -9.44 -1.76
N VAL A 335 -29.72 -9.44 -0.56
CA VAL A 335 -30.44 -10.55 0.05
C VAL A 335 -31.86 -10.11 0.38
N VAL A 336 -32.86 -10.78 -0.21
CA VAL A 336 -34.27 -10.34 -0.18
C VAL A 336 -35.16 -11.16 0.76
N ARG A 337 -34.59 -12.08 1.54
CA ARG A 337 -35.30 -12.87 2.56
C ARG A 337 -34.57 -12.78 3.90
N GLY A 338 -35.32 -12.62 4.99
CA GLY A 338 -34.74 -12.47 6.34
C GLY A 338 -33.93 -13.69 6.79
N GLU A 339 -34.44 -14.91 6.59
CA GLU A 339 -33.71 -16.15 6.92
C GLU A 339 -32.44 -16.31 6.09
N ALA A 340 -32.49 -15.96 4.80
CA ALA A 340 -31.30 -15.99 3.95
C ALA A 340 -30.27 -14.95 4.40
N TRP A 341 -30.69 -13.81 4.95
CA TRP A 341 -29.82 -12.80 5.51
C TRP A 341 -29.14 -13.28 6.79
N GLU A 342 -29.89 -13.94 7.69
CA GLU A 342 -29.35 -14.60 8.88
C GLU A 342 -28.28 -15.64 8.52
N ASN A 343 -28.58 -16.55 7.59
CA ASN A 343 -27.63 -17.55 7.14
C ASN A 343 -26.40 -16.93 6.45
N HIS A 344 -26.59 -15.85 5.69
CA HIS A 344 -25.49 -15.11 5.06
C HIS A 344 -24.58 -14.45 6.11
N CYS A 345 -25.17 -13.81 7.13
CA CYS A 345 -24.42 -13.23 8.25
C CYS A 345 -23.66 -14.32 9.03
N GLN A 346 -24.28 -15.49 9.24
CA GLN A 346 -23.63 -16.61 9.91
C GLN A 346 -22.43 -17.13 9.12
N ALA A 347 -22.52 -17.21 7.79
CA ALA A 347 -21.40 -17.62 6.94
C ALA A 347 -20.17 -16.69 7.06
N HIS A 348 -20.37 -15.40 7.36
CA HIS A 348 -19.27 -14.50 7.68
C HIS A 348 -18.65 -14.79 9.05
N LEU A 349 -19.48 -15.08 10.05
CA LEU A 349 -19.05 -15.37 11.43
C LEU A 349 -18.30 -16.70 11.51
N ASP A 350 -18.69 -17.68 10.70
CA ASP A 350 -18.03 -18.99 10.59
C ASP A 350 -16.72 -18.93 9.78
N GLY A 351 -16.43 -17.80 9.15
CA GLY A 351 -15.20 -17.59 8.38
C GLY A 351 -15.23 -18.05 6.92
N TYR A 352 -16.36 -18.59 6.44
CA TYR A 352 -16.53 -18.94 5.01
C TYR A 352 -16.44 -17.72 4.10
N LYS A 353 -16.87 -16.56 4.60
CA LYS A 353 -16.72 -15.26 3.94
C LYS A 353 -15.94 -14.32 4.87
N PRO A 354 -14.60 -14.28 4.78
CA PRO A 354 -13.78 -13.59 5.77
C PRO A 354 -14.04 -12.08 5.78
N LEU A 355 -14.03 -11.51 6.99
CA LEU A 355 -14.20 -10.08 7.21
C LEU A 355 -12.85 -9.41 7.48
N PRO A 356 -12.68 -8.13 7.14
CA PRO A 356 -11.48 -7.40 7.51
C PRO A 356 -11.36 -7.32 9.04
N PRO A 357 -10.13 -7.28 9.58
CA PRO A 357 -9.91 -7.07 11.01
C PRO A 357 -10.31 -5.66 11.46
N GLN A 358 -10.27 -4.68 10.54
CA GLN A 358 -10.74 -3.31 10.80
C GLN A 358 -12.26 -3.25 10.83
N CYS A 359 -12.79 -2.63 11.88
CA CYS A 359 -14.21 -2.59 12.19
C CYS A 359 -14.88 -1.24 11.84
N ASN A 360 -14.12 -0.20 11.53
CA ASN A 360 -14.67 1.12 11.22
C ASN A 360 -15.32 1.17 9.82
N PRO A 361 -16.37 1.97 9.60
CA PRO A 361 -16.78 2.28 8.23
C PRO A 361 -15.66 3.03 7.50
N PHE A 362 -15.46 2.68 6.23
CA PHE A 362 -14.41 3.25 5.40
C PHE A 362 -14.96 3.67 4.04
N THR A 363 -14.78 4.94 3.69
CA THR A 363 -15.17 5.51 2.39
C THR A 363 -13.93 5.77 1.56
N HIS A 364 -13.94 5.33 0.31
CA HIS A 364 -12.89 5.54 -0.67
C HIS A 364 -13.48 6.20 -1.91
N SER A 365 -12.88 7.31 -2.37
CA SER A 365 -13.31 8.04 -3.57
C SER A 365 -14.83 8.29 -3.66
N GLY A 366 -15.43 8.68 -2.52
CA GLY A 366 -16.86 9.01 -2.41
C GLY A 366 -17.81 7.81 -2.28
N ALA A 367 -17.32 6.57 -2.38
CA ALA A 367 -18.08 5.35 -2.19
C ALA A 367 -17.74 4.69 -0.85
N LEU A 368 -18.74 4.18 -0.13
CA LEU A 368 -18.50 3.36 1.05
C LEU A 368 -17.78 2.09 0.59
N ALA A 369 -16.53 1.85 0.98
CA ALA A 369 -15.78 0.64 0.62
C ALA A 369 -16.14 -0.53 1.52
N SER A 370 -16.23 -0.27 2.82
CA SER A 370 -16.55 -1.25 3.86
C SER A 370 -17.48 -0.58 4.86
N ALA A 371 -18.60 -1.24 5.17
CA ALA A 371 -19.41 -0.86 6.32
C ALA A 371 -18.64 -1.11 7.62
N GLY A 372 -18.99 -0.37 8.67
CA GLY A 372 -18.51 -0.64 10.01
C GLY A 372 -19.24 -1.82 10.64
N THR A 373 -18.58 -2.52 11.54
CA THR A 373 -19.15 -3.58 12.39
C THR A 373 -18.76 -3.33 13.84
N CYS A 374 -19.59 -3.76 14.78
CA CYS A 374 -19.28 -3.61 16.20
C CYS A 374 -18.47 -4.83 16.68
N PRO A 375 -17.25 -4.65 17.23
CA PRO A 375 -16.45 -5.78 17.70
C PRO A 375 -17.10 -6.50 18.89
N TRP A 376 -17.85 -5.80 19.75
CA TRP A 376 -18.61 -6.40 20.86
C TRP A 376 -19.82 -7.21 20.38
N CYS A 377 -20.69 -6.63 19.53
CA CYS A 377 -21.82 -7.38 18.98
C CYS A 377 -21.34 -8.59 18.20
N ARG A 378 -20.31 -8.43 17.36
CA ARG A 378 -19.76 -9.53 16.55
C ARG A 378 -19.24 -10.69 17.42
N GLY A 379 -18.59 -10.38 18.54
CA GLY A 379 -18.11 -11.37 19.51
C GLY A 379 -19.19 -12.00 20.39
N ASN A 380 -20.37 -11.38 20.50
CA ASN A 380 -21.41 -11.84 21.41
C ASN A 380 -22.22 -12.99 20.79
N THR A 381 -21.89 -14.23 21.16
CA THR A 381 -22.57 -15.44 20.67
C THR A 381 -24.00 -15.62 21.18
N ALA A 382 -24.47 -14.80 22.12
CA ALA A 382 -25.85 -14.82 22.58
C ALA A 382 -26.81 -14.08 21.63
N LEU A 383 -26.29 -13.29 20.69
CA LEU A 383 -27.09 -12.55 19.72
C LEU A 383 -27.25 -13.35 18.40
N PRO A 384 -28.37 -13.15 17.68
CA PRO A 384 -28.52 -13.63 16.30
C PRO A 384 -27.41 -13.10 15.38
N ALA A 385 -27.07 -13.84 14.33
CA ALA A 385 -26.03 -13.49 13.37
C ALA A 385 -26.26 -12.09 12.75
N THR A 386 -27.51 -11.74 12.45
CA THR A 386 -27.87 -10.42 11.90
C THR A 386 -27.58 -9.25 12.85
N GLU A 387 -27.79 -9.43 14.15
CA GLU A 387 -27.45 -8.41 15.16
C GLU A 387 -25.94 -8.34 15.37
N ARG A 388 -25.26 -9.49 15.41
CA ARG A 388 -23.79 -9.58 15.49
C ARG A 388 -23.10 -8.91 14.31
N MET A 389 -23.72 -8.99 13.13
CA MET A 389 -23.24 -8.45 11.86
C MET A 389 -23.91 -7.13 11.46
N GLN A 390 -24.49 -6.38 12.41
CA GLN A 390 -25.07 -5.08 12.11
C GLN A 390 -24.06 -4.20 11.37
N GLN A 391 -24.46 -3.74 10.18
CA GLN A 391 -23.63 -2.93 9.30
C GLN A 391 -23.89 -1.45 9.57
N PHE A 392 -22.83 -0.69 9.78
CA PHE A 392 -22.90 0.75 10.00
C PHE A 392 -22.30 1.49 8.79
N PRO A 393 -23.11 2.08 7.90
CA PRO A 393 -22.59 2.82 6.74
C PRO A 393 -21.93 4.15 7.13
N ASP A 394 -22.29 4.68 8.29
CA ASP A 394 -21.88 6.00 8.78
C ASP A 394 -21.01 5.91 10.02
N LEU A 395 -20.01 6.79 10.09
CA LEU A 395 -19.03 6.81 11.17
C LEU A 395 -19.62 7.28 12.50
N ALA A 396 -20.52 8.27 12.49
CA ALA A 396 -21.07 8.82 13.73
C ALA A 396 -21.95 7.81 14.50
N PRO A 397 -22.97 7.16 13.88
CA PRO A 397 -23.77 6.13 14.57
C PRO A 397 -22.93 4.95 15.04
N TRP A 398 -21.91 4.57 14.26
CA TRP A 398 -20.99 3.51 14.65
C TRP A 398 -20.18 3.89 15.90
N ARG A 399 -19.56 5.08 15.93
CA ARG A 399 -18.78 5.55 17.08
C ARG A 399 -19.64 5.69 18.34
N GLU A 400 -20.88 6.15 18.20
CA GLU A 400 -21.84 6.26 19.30
C GLU A 400 -22.17 4.88 19.89
N HIS A 401 -22.51 3.92 19.03
CA HIS A 401 -22.77 2.54 19.42
C HIS A 401 -21.57 1.89 20.14
N LEU A 402 -20.34 2.08 19.63
CA LEU A 402 -19.13 1.60 20.30
C LEU A 402 -18.90 2.24 21.66
N SER A 403 -19.22 3.54 21.79
CA SER A 403 -19.02 4.27 23.04
C SER A 403 -19.96 3.76 24.14
N GLY A 404 -21.17 3.30 23.77
CA GLY A 404 -22.08 2.62 24.71
C GLY A 404 -21.49 1.34 25.29
N HIS A 405 -20.90 0.48 24.46
CA HIS A 405 -20.24 -0.73 24.94
C HIS A 405 -19.02 -0.44 25.83
N LEU A 406 -18.24 0.59 25.48
CA LEU A 406 -17.08 0.98 26.28
C LEU A 406 -17.51 1.51 27.66
N ALA A 407 -18.58 2.32 27.73
CA ALA A 407 -19.10 2.82 29.01
C ALA A 407 -19.55 1.67 29.93
N ILE A 408 -20.27 0.67 29.38
CA ILE A 408 -20.67 -0.53 30.13
C ILE A 408 -19.44 -1.29 30.65
N LEU A 409 -18.39 -1.43 29.82
CA LEU A 409 -17.16 -2.10 30.21
C LEU A 409 -16.43 -1.37 31.36
N GLU A 410 -16.40 -0.03 31.30
CA GLU A 410 -15.82 0.84 32.33
C GLU A 410 -16.62 0.77 33.64
N GLU A 411 -17.96 0.72 33.58
CA GLU A 411 -18.84 0.57 34.75
C GLU A 411 -18.73 -0.81 35.42
N GLN A 412 -18.56 -1.88 34.62
CA GLN A 412 -18.48 -3.25 35.13
C GLN A 412 -17.11 -3.63 35.69
N ASN A 413 -16.05 -2.85 35.42
CA ASN A 413 -14.68 -3.11 35.90
C ASN A 413 -14.06 -1.88 36.57
N PRO A 414 -14.60 -1.41 37.70
CA PRO A 414 -14.05 -0.26 38.42
C PRO A 414 -12.74 -0.59 39.18
N GLY A 415 -12.35 -1.87 39.29
CA GLY A 415 -11.12 -2.33 39.94
C GLY A 415 -10.45 -3.46 39.14
N ASP A 416 -9.14 -3.33 38.90
CA ASP A 416 -8.24 -4.09 38.00
C ASP A 416 -8.10 -5.62 38.25
N ASP A 417 -9.03 -6.29 38.93
CA ASP A 417 -8.81 -7.67 39.42
C ASP A 417 -9.11 -8.79 38.41
N ARG A 418 -9.80 -8.52 37.29
CA ARG A 418 -10.08 -9.54 36.26
C ARG A 418 -9.50 -9.14 34.90
N PRO A 419 -8.69 -10.00 34.27
CA PRO A 419 -8.14 -9.72 32.96
C PRO A 419 -9.27 -9.62 31.93
N LEU A 420 -9.37 -8.45 31.29
CA LEU A 420 -10.23 -8.19 30.16
C LEU A 420 -9.64 -8.80 28.90
N LYS A 421 -10.50 -9.14 27.94
CA LYS A 421 -10.07 -9.70 26.64
C LYS A 421 -10.57 -8.83 25.51
N CYS A 422 -9.94 -8.98 24.35
CA CYS A 422 -10.48 -8.43 23.12
C CYS A 422 -11.88 -9.03 22.87
N PRO A 423 -12.91 -8.23 22.59
CA PRO A 423 -14.26 -8.74 22.29
C PRO A 423 -14.31 -9.62 21.03
N LEU A 424 -13.28 -9.57 20.17
CA LEU A 424 -13.16 -10.41 18.98
C LEU A 424 -12.29 -11.66 19.21
N VAL A 425 -12.03 -12.07 20.46
CA VAL A 425 -11.16 -13.20 20.81
C VAL A 425 -11.43 -14.47 20.01
N SER A 426 -12.71 -14.78 19.76
CA SER A 426 -13.14 -15.98 19.03
C SER A 426 -12.93 -15.90 17.52
N LEU A 427 -12.62 -14.72 16.99
CA LEU A 427 -12.62 -14.42 15.55
C LEU A 427 -11.29 -13.87 15.03
N THR A 428 -10.47 -13.22 15.86
CA THR A 428 -9.28 -12.49 15.38
C THR A 428 -7.96 -12.95 16.00
N GLN A 429 -7.92 -14.10 16.68
CA GLN A 429 -6.72 -14.63 17.35
C GLN A 429 -6.05 -13.61 18.31
N CYS A 430 -6.82 -12.64 18.82
CA CYS A 430 -6.32 -11.67 19.79
C CYS A 430 -6.28 -12.34 21.16
N GLU A 431 -5.17 -13.00 21.49
CA GLU A 431 -5.01 -13.73 22.76
C GLU A 431 -4.66 -12.83 23.95
N ASP A 432 -4.42 -11.54 23.70
CA ASP A 432 -4.00 -10.57 24.71
C ASP A 432 -5.03 -10.44 25.86
N ALA A 433 -4.50 -10.47 27.08
CA ALA A 433 -5.22 -10.12 28.29
C ALA A 433 -4.88 -8.68 28.70
N PHE A 434 -5.89 -7.89 29.01
CA PHE A 434 -5.80 -6.48 29.35
C PHE A 434 -6.17 -6.26 30.82
N LYS A 435 -5.49 -5.33 31.47
CA LYS A 435 -5.72 -5.02 32.88
C LYS A 435 -6.87 -4.04 33.09
N SER A 436 -7.12 -3.16 32.11
CA SER A 436 -8.14 -2.12 32.21
C SER A 436 -8.93 -1.92 30.91
N ALA A 437 -10.13 -1.33 31.02
CA ALA A 437 -10.95 -0.95 29.87
C ALA A 437 -10.21 0.04 28.94
N GLN A 438 -9.33 0.86 29.51
CA GLN A 438 -8.49 1.79 28.76
C GLN A 438 -7.45 1.07 27.89
N GLU A 439 -6.89 -0.05 28.36
CA GLU A 439 -6.01 -0.89 27.55
C GLU A 439 -6.77 -1.58 26.41
N VAL A 440 -7.97 -2.11 26.69
CA VAL A 440 -8.86 -2.67 25.64
C VAL A 440 -9.16 -1.63 24.57
N LYS A 441 -9.48 -0.40 24.98
CA LYS A 441 -9.72 0.72 24.06
C LYS A 441 -8.53 1.00 23.15
N PHE A 442 -7.32 1.03 23.69
CA PHE A 442 -6.10 1.24 22.90
C PHE A 442 -5.84 0.08 21.93
N HIS A 443 -6.02 -1.15 22.38
CA HIS A 443 -5.93 -2.33 21.52
C HIS A 443 -6.91 -2.25 20.36
N LEU A 444 -8.19 -1.96 20.64
CA LEU A 444 -9.23 -1.83 19.63
C LEU A 444 -8.94 -0.68 18.64
N GLN A 445 -8.41 0.44 19.11
CA GLN A 445 -7.96 1.55 18.26
C GLN A 445 -6.83 1.13 17.30
N ASN A 446 -5.84 0.40 17.82
CA ASN A 446 -4.64 0.05 17.08
C ASN A 446 -4.84 -1.09 16.08
N LEU A 447 -5.54 -2.15 16.47
CA LEU A 447 -5.69 -3.36 15.64
C LEU A 447 -7.00 -3.41 14.86
N HIS A 448 -8.07 -2.81 15.41
CA HIS A 448 -9.41 -2.90 14.83
C HIS A 448 -9.93 -1.55 14.30
N CYS A 449 -9.11 -0.50 14.35
CA CYS A 449 -9.47 0.87 13.98
C CYS A 449 -10.75 1.36 14.71
N ALA A 450 -11.02 0.87 15.92
CA ALA A 450 -12.19 1.26 16.70
C ALA A 450 -12.04 2.69 17.20
N GLU A 451 -12.91 3.60 16.75
CA GLU A 451 -12.88 5.00 17.20
C GLU A 451 -14.02 5.26 18.18
N PHE A 452 -13.73 6.03 19.23
CA PHE A 452 -14.66 6.31 20.32
C PHE A 452 -14.93 7.82 20.42
N VAL A 453 -16.12 8.20 20.88
CA VAL A 453 -16.43 9.60 21.14
C VAL A 453 -15.53 10.10 22.28
N LYS A 454 -14.93 11.28 22.12
CA LYS A 454 -14.16 11.90 23.20
C LYS A 454 -15.14 12.30 24.30
N ALA A 455 -14.93 11.82 25.52
CA ALA A 455 -15.65 12.33 26.67
C ALA A 455 -15.48 13.86 26.70
N SER A 456 -16.60 14.59 26.67
CA SER A 456 -16.58 16.03 26.90
C SER A 456 -15.92 16.26 28.25
N ARG A 457 -14.77 16.96 28.29
CA ARG A 457 -14.21 17.44 29.55
C ARG A 457 -15.30 18.29 30.20
N LYS A 458 -15.97 17.75 31.22
CA LYS A 458 -16.77 18.58 32.12
C LYS A 458 -15.78 19.59 32.70
N SER A 459 -15.92 20.85 32.32
CA SER A 459 -15.24 21.95 32.98
C SER A 459 -15.56 21.82 34.46
N LYS A 460 -14.53 21.58 35.28
CA LYS A 460 -14.60 21.88 36.70
C LYS A 460 -14.35 23.36 36.88
#